data_AF-A0A059LJZ1-F1
#
_entry.id   AF-A0A059LJZ1-F1
#
_cell.length_a   1.000
_cell.length_b   1.000
_cell.length_c   1.000
_cell.angle_alpha   90.00
_cell.angle_beta   90.00
_cell.angle_gamma   90.00
#
_symmetry.space_group_name_H-M   'P 1'
#
loop_
_entity.id
_entity.type
_entity.pdbx_description
1 polymer ?
#
loop_
_entity_poly.entity_id
_entity_poly.type
_entity_poly.pdbx_seq_one_letter_code
_entity_poly.pdbx_strand_id
1 'polypeptide(L)'
;MLIKALSPRQVSGSSLPVEALAEAEQKAKEYSRQAMRAHRAWQADLSAKLRLKNAALDALPKFLQPAAREPDLSPFPLNRNVWTATPPPEQTAVGAQKRERKARSHNIGTKRR
;
A
#
# COMPACT_ATOMS: atom_id res chain seq x y z
N MET A 1 -29.31 -13.00 22.38
CA MET A 1 -29.42 -12.08 21.22
C MET A 1 -28.26 -12.18 20.22
N LEU A 2 -27.05 -12.61 20.61
CA LEU A 2 -25.90 -12.74 19.68
C LEU A 2 -26.12 -13.71 18.51
N ILE A 3 -26.81 -14.85 18.73
CA ILE A 3 -27.02 -15.89 17.70
C ILE A 3 -27.88 -15.40 16.53
N LYS A 4 -28.79 -14.43 16.75
CA LYS A 4 -29.70 -13.89 15.73
C LYS A 4 -29.02 -12.89 14.77
N ALA A 5 -27.89 -12.30 15.16
CA ALA A 5 -27.12 -11.41 14.29
C ALA A 5 -26.25 -12.20 13.29
N LEU A 6 -25.84 -13.42 13.67
CA LEU A 6 -25.03 -14.31 12.83
C LEU A 6 -25.86 -15.26 11.96
N SER A 7 -27.16 -15.42 12.27
CA SER A 7 -28.05 -16.26 11.47
C SER A 7 -28.26 -15.64 10.08
N PRO A 8 -28.12 -16.43 9.00
CA PRO A 8 -28.26 -15.94 7.64
C PRO A 8 -29.66 -15.38 7.43
N ARG A 9 -29.74 -14.08 7.15
CA ARG A 9 -30.99 -13.45 6.75
C ARG A 9 -31.20 -13.74 5.26
N GLN A 10 -32.12 -14.64 4.96
CA GLN A 10 -32.57 -14.89 3.58
C GLN A 10 -33.24 -13.61 3.08
N VAL A 11 -32.53 -12.86 2.23
CA VAL A 11 -33.10 -11.74 1.47
C VAL A 11 -33.66 -12.33 0.19
N SER A 12 -34.93 -12.09 -0.11
CA SER A 12 -35.58 -12.58 -1.32
C SER A 12 -34.78 -12.13 -2.56
N GLY A 13 -34.41 -13.07 -3.42
CA GLY A 13 -33.61 -12.79 -4.61
C GLY A 13 -34.34 -11.81 -5.53
N SER A 14 -33.75 -10.63 -5.75
CA SER A 14 -34.22 -9.71 -6.78
C SER A 14 -33.79 -10.24 -8.15
N SER A 15 -34.74 -10.69 -8.97
CA SER A 15 -34.46 -10.97 -10.38
C SER A 15 -34.18 -9.65 -11.09
N LEU A 16 -32.93 -9.43 -11.49
CA LEU A 16 -32.60 -8.30 -12.35
C LEU A 16 -33.22 -8.54 -13.75
N PRO A 17 -33.71 -7.49 -14.43
CA PRO A 17 -34.16 -7.62 -15.80
C PRO A 17 -32.99 -8.07 -16.69
N VAL A 18 -33.29 -8.81 -17.76
CA VAL A 18 -32.26 -9.41 -18.65
C VAL A 18 -31.28 -8.37 -19.21
N GLU A 19 -31.77 -7.16 -19.50
CA GLU A 19 -30.95 -6.04 -19.95
C GLU A 19 -29.92 -5.60 -18.88
N ALA A 20 -30.34 -5.51 -17.62
CA ALA A 20 -29.44 -5.17 -16.52
C ALA A 20 -28.38 -6.26 -16.26
N LEU A 21 -28.71 -7.53 -16.52
CA LEU A 21 -27.74 -8.63 -16.46
C LEU A 21 -26.69 -8.51 -17.56
N ALA A 22 -27.11 -8.26 -18.80
CA ALA A 22 -26.19 -8.07 -19.93
C ALA A 22 -25.26 -6.86 -19.71
N GLU A 23 -25.78 -5.74 -19.21
CA GLU A 23 -24.96 -4.58 -18.84
C GLU A 23 -23.97 -4.89 -17.71
N ALA A 24 -24.41 -5.63 -16.68
CA ALA A 24 -23.54 -6.01 -15.57
C ALA A 24 -22.38 -6.90 -16.05
N GLU A 25 -22.63 -7.83 -16.97
CA GLU A 25 -21.59 -8.65 -17.58
C GLU A 25 -20.59 -7.82 -18.39
N GLN A 26 -21.06 -6.84 -19.16
CA GLN A 26 -20.19 -5.94 -19.91
C GLN A 26 -19.32 -5.11 -18.96
N LYS A 27 -19.93 -4.49 -17.94
CA LYS A 27 -19.21 -3.72 -16.90
C LYS A 27 -18.17 -4.58 -16.17
N ALA A 28 -18.48 -5.84 -15.86
CA ALA A 28 -17.54 -6.75 -15.21
C ALA A 28 -16.34 -7.09 -16.11
N LYS A 29 -16.56 -7.31 -17.40
CA LYS A 29 -15.48 -7.55 -18.39
C LYS A 29 -14.60 -6.31 -18.55
N GLU A 30 -15.19 -5.13 -18.64
CA GLU A 30 -14.46 -3.87 -18.73
C GLU A 30 -13.62 -3.59 -17.48
N TYR A 31 -14.21 -3.78 -16.29
CA TYR A 31 -13.50 -3.67 -15.02
C TYR A 31 -12.29 -4.61 -14.98
N SER A 32 -12.49 -5.88 -15.37
CA SER A 32 -11.41 -6.87 -15.41
C SER A 32 -10.29 -6.46 -16.37
N ARG A 33 -10.64 -5.93 -17.55
CA ARG A 33 -9.66 -5.39 -18.52
C ARG A 33 -8.86 -4.23 -17.94
N GLN A 34 -9.52 -3.28 -17.27
CA GLN A 34 -8.88 -2.13 -16.64
C GLN A 34 -7.97 -2.55 -15.49
N ALA A 35 -8.43 -3.46 -14.61
CA ALA A 35 -7.64 -4.01 -13.52
C ALA A 35 -6.37 -4.70 -14.03
N MET A 36 -6.49 -5.51 -15.09
CA MET A 36 -5.32 -6.17 -15.71
C MET A 36 -4.37 -5.18 -16.37
N ARG A 37 -4.87 -4.10 -16.96
CA ARG A 37 -4.02 -3.02 -17.50
C ARG A 37 -3.23 -2.34 -16.38
N ALA A 38 -3.88 -1.99 -15.28
CA ALA A 38 -3.24 -1.38 -14.12
C ALA A 38 -2.17 -2.30 -13.51
N HIS A 39 -2.48 -3.59 -13.39
CA HIS A 39 -1.54 -4.59 -12.89
C HIS A 39 -0.29 -4.71 -13.76
N ARG A 40 -0.44 -4.79 -15.10
CA ARG A 40 0.70 -4.84 -16.02
C ARG A 40 1.54 -3.57 -15.98
N ALA A 41 0.91 -2.40 -15.87
CA ALA A 41 1.63 -1.13 -15.73
C ALA A 41 2.46 -1.09 -14.43
N TRP A 42 1.89 -1.55 -13.32
CA TRP A 42 2.60 -1.68 -12.05
C TRP A 42 3.77 -2.68 -12.13
N GLN A 43 3.57 -3.84 -12.77
CA GLN A 43 4.66 -4.81 -12.97
C GLN A 43 5.81 -4.20 -13.79
N ALA A 44 5.51 -3.51 -14.90
CA ALA A 44 6.51 -2.88 -15.74
C ALA A 44 7.31 -1.81 -14.98
N ASP A 45 6.63 -0.97 -14.19
CA ASP A 45 7.25 0.04 -13.33
C ASP A 45 8.17 -0.59 -12.27
N LEU A 46 7.70 -1.64 -11.58
CA LEU A 46 8.53 -2.35 -10.61
C LEU A 46 9.76 -3.02 -11.25
N SER A 47 9.59 -3.71 -12.37
CA SER A 47 10.70 -4.33 -13.10
C SER A 47 11.73 -3.28 -13.53
N ALA A 48 11.27 -2.11 -14.01
CA ALA A 48 12.15 -1.00 -14.37
C ALA A 48 12.93 -0.49 -13.16
N LYS A 49 12.26 -0.26 -12.02
CA LYS A 49 12.88 0.19 -10.76
C LYS A 49 13.92 -0.82 -10.26
N LEU A 50 13.63 -2.12 -10.32
CA LEU A 50 14.58 -3.17 -9.91
C LEU A 50 15.82 -3.20 -10.81
N ARG A 51 15.64 -3.08 -12.13
CA ARG A 51 16.76 -3.02 -13.08
C ARG A 51 17.65 -1.80 -12.81
N LEU A 52 17.04 -0.64 -12.61
CA LEU A 52 17.77 0.59 -12.29
C LEU A 52 18.48 0.51 -10.93
N LYS A 53 17.83 -0.08 -9.92
CA LYS A 53 18.45 -0.33 -8.61
C LYS A 53 19.72 -1.16 -8.74
N ASN A 54 19.67 -2.25 -9.50
CA ASN A 54 20.83 -3.13 -9.69
C ASN A 54 21.95 -2.41 -10.45
N ALA A 55 21.63 -1.71 -11.54
CA ALA A 55 22.61 -0.92 -12.27
C ALA A 55 23.27 0.17 -11.39
N ALA A 56 22.50 0.81 -10.50
CA ALA A 56 23.03 1.77 -9.55
C ALA A 56 23.96 1.11 -8.52
N LEU A 57 23.64 -0.08 -8.02
CA LEU A 57 24.52 -0.84 -7.12
C LEU A 57 25.83 -1.23 -7.80
N ASP A 58 25.80 -1.62 -9.07
CA ASP A 58 26.98 -1.99 -9.84
C ASP A 58 27.88 -0.77 -10.14
N ALA A 59 27.28 0.41 -10.30
CA ALA A 59 27.98 1.68 -10.52
C ALA A 59 28.67 2.24 -9.26
N LEU A 60 28.37 1.71 -8.06
CA LEU A 60 29.02 2.16 -6.83
C LEU A 60 30.51 1.77 -6.79
N PRO A 61 31.36 2.54 -6.08
CA PRO A 61 32.73 2.13 -5.79
C PRO A 61 32.79 0.76 -5.09
N LYS A 62 33.76 -0.08 -5.46
CA LYS A 62 33.86 -1.49 -5.01
C LYS A 62 33.81 -1.68 -3.49
N PHE A 63 34.31 -0.71 -2.71
CA PHE A 63 34.31 -0.78 -1.25
C PHE A 63 32.95 -0.53 -0.60
N LEU A 64 32.00 0.11 -1.31
CA LEU A 64 30.64 0.36 -0.81
C LEU A 64 29.63 -0.69 -1.27
N GLN A 65 29.93 -1.44 -2.34
CA GLN A 65 29.03 -2.44 -2.88
C GLN A 65 28.61 -3.53 -1.88
N PRO A 66 29.49 -4.08 -1.02
CA PRO A 66 29.11 -5.12 -0.07
C PRO A 66 28.04 -4.62 0.93
N ALA A 67 28.28 -3.46 1.54
CA ALA A 67 27.35 -2.85 2.50
C ALA A 67 26.02 -2.46 1.83
N ALA A 68 26.03 -1.99 0.58
CA ALA A 68 24.82 -1.61 -0.13
C ALA A 68 23.97 -2.80 -0.62
N ARG A 69 24.55 -4.00 -0.71
CA ARG A 69 23.83 -5.23 -1.10
C ARG A 69 23.18 -5.95 0.07
N GLU A 70 23.55 -5.61 1.30
CA GLU A 70 22.95 -6.18 2.49
C GLU A 70 21.46 -5.78 2.57
N PRO A 71 20.54 -6.74 2.77
CA PRO A 71 19.12 -6.43 2.88
C PRO A 71 18.83 -5.72 4.20
N ASP A 72 18.11 -4.59 4.14
CA ASP A 72 17.61 -3.89 5.32
C ASP A 72 16.45 -4.68 5.96
N LEU A 73 16.67 -5.18 7.18
CA LEU A 73 15.67 -5.91 7.97
C LEU A 73 14.95 -5.02 8.97
N SER A 74 15.17 -3.70 8.95
CA SER A 74 14.47 -2.77 9.83
C SER A 74 12.96 -2.74 9.51
N PRO A 75 12.09 -2.75 10.54
CA PRO A 75 10.65 -2.65 10.30
C PRO A 75 10.30 -1.26 9.77
N PHE A 76 9.21 -1.16 9.02
CA PHE A 76 8.65 0.14 8.67
C PHE A 76 8.30 0.93 9.94
N PRO A 77 8.45 2.27 9.90
CA PRO A 77 8.15 3.12 11.05
C PRO A 77 6.68 2.97 11.48
N LEU A 78 6.44 2.75 12.78
CA LEU A 78 5.09 2.53 13.33
C LEU A 78 4.16 3.75 13.14
N ASN A 79 4.74 4.93 12.96
CA ASN A 79 4.03 6.18 12.69
C ASN A 79 3.80 6.43 11.18
N ARG A 80 3.94 5.41 10.32
CA ARG A 80 3.63 5.53 8.89
C ARG A 80 2.12 5.66 8.71
N ASN A 81 1.68 6.83 8.25
CA ASN A 81 0.27 7.06 7.95
C ASN A 81 -0.17 6.25 6.73
N VAL A 82 -1.36 5.65 6.82
CA VAL A 82 -2.08 5.07 5.69
C VAL A 82 -3.04 6.10 5.11
N TRP A 83 -3.38 5.95 3.84
CA TRP A 83 -4.32 6.85 3.18
C TRP A 83 -5.72 6.68 3.78
N THR A 84 -6.32 7.79 4.20
CA THR A 84 -7.69 7.85 4.74
C THR A 84 -8.61 8.50 3.72
N ALA A 85 -9.89 8.11 3.70
CA ALA A 85 -10.88 8.66 2.77
C ALA A 85 -11.03 10.19 2.89
N THR A 86 -10.93 10.71 4.12
CA THR A 86 -10.89 12.15 4.41
C THR A 86 -9.56 12.48 5.07
N PRO A 87 -8.84 13.54 4.64
CA PRO A 87 -7.62 13.96 5.31
C PRO A 87 -7.94 14.41 6.74
N PRO A 88 -7.02 14.17 7.70
CA PRO A 88 -7.21 14.60 9.08
C PRO A 88 -7.23 16.13 9.18
N PRO A 89 -7.99 16.71 10.14
CA PRO A 89 -8.00 18.15 10.35
C PRO A 89 -6.60 18.66 10.72
N GLU A 90 -6.27 19.88 10.29
CA GLU A 90 -4.91 20.46 10.35
C GLU A 90 -4.25 20.35 11.73
N GLN A 91 -5.02 20.53 12.80
CA GLN A 91 -4.52 20.46 14.18
C GLN A 91 -3.96 19.08 14.54
N THR A 92 -4.58 18.01 14.05
CA THR A 92 -4.10 16.63 14.24
C THR A 92 -2.93 16.28 13.31
N ALA A 93 -2.92 16.81 12.09
CA ALA A 93 -1.82 16.64 11.14
C ALA A 93 -0.51 17.30 11.66
N VAL A 94 -0.59 18.53 12.18
CA VAL A 94 0.54 19.25 12.79
C VAL A 94 1.00 18.56 14.09
N GLY A 95 0.05 18.05 14.89
CA GLY A 95 0.34 17.27 16.10
C GLY A 95 1.13 15.98 15.79
N ALA A 96 0.76 15.26 14.73
CA ALA A 96 1.48 14.07 14.27
C ALA A 96 2.91 14.39 13.81
N GLN A 97 3.10 15.47 13.04
CA GLN A 97 4.43 15.93 12.59
C GLN A 97 5.34 16.32 13.75
N LYS A 98 4.80 16.99 14.78
CA LYS A 98 5.56 17.35 16.00
C LYS A 98 5.98 16.12 16.79
N ARG A 99 5.10 15.12 16.92
CA ARG A 99 5.42 13.83 17.57
C ARG A 99 6.51 13.07 16.81
N GLU A 100 6.45 13.08 15.48
CA GLU A 100 7.45 12.43 14.63
C GLU A 100 8.83 13.10 14.74
N ARG A 101 8.91 14.44 14.73
CA ARG A 101 10.16 15.17 14.97
C ARG A 101 10.76 14.83 16.35
N LYS A 102 9.93 14.73 17.39
CA LYS A 102 10.35 14.37 18.74
C LYS A 102 10.87 12.93 18.81
N ALA A 103 10.20 11.97 18.18
CA ALA A 103 10.65 10.58 18.10
C ALA A 103 12.00 10.45 17.37
N ARG A 104 12.19 11.17 16.26
CA ARG A 104 13.49 11.22 15.55
C ARG A 104 14.59 11.82 16.42
N SER A 105 14.32 12.86 17.21
CA SER A 105 15.32 13.43 18.13
C SER A 105 15.73 12.49 19.28
N HIS A 106 14.82 11.62 19.74
CA HIS A 106 15.13 10.64 20.78
C HIS A 106 16.02 9.49 20.28
N ASN A 107 15.94 9.15 18.99
CA ASN A 107 16.71 8.07 18.37
C ASN A 107 18.13 8.49 17.92
N ILE A 108 18.50 9.77 18.05
CA ILE A 108 19.85 10.27 17.70
C ILE A 108 20.89 9.93 18.80
N GLY A 109 20.45 9.45 19.97
CA GLY A 109 21.32 9.20 21.14
C GLY A 109 21.59 7.75 21.52
N THR A 110 21.04 6.74 20.84
CA THR A 110 21.17 5.32 21.25
C THR A 110 22.14 4.51 20.38
N LYS A 111 23.32 5.06 20.07
CA LYS A 111 24.49 4.23 19.75
C LYS A 111 25.27 3.99 21.04
N ARG A 112 24.97 2.91 21.76
CA ARG A 112 25.89 2.34 22.76
C ARG A 112 26.45 1.03 22.21
N ARG A 113 27.76 1.09 21.95
CA ARG A 113 28.78 0.03 21.79
C ARG A 113 28.40 -1.21 20.99
#